data_AF-A0A7C5JVF2-F1
#
_entry.id   AF-A0A7C5JVF2-F1
#
_cell.length_a   1.000
_cell.length_b   1.000
_cell.length_c   1.000
_cell.angle_alpha   90.00
_cell.angle_beta   90.00
_cell.angle_gamma   90.00
#
_symmetry.space_group_name_H-M   'P 1'
#
loop_
_entity.id
_entity.type
_entity.pdbx_description
1 polymer ?
#
loop_
_entity_poly.entity_id
_entity_poly.type
_entity_poly.pdbx_seq_one_letter_code
_entity_poly.pdbx_strand_id
1 'polypeptide(L)'
;MEALNPGDLVLVAVMKHPRDLEIARVLGWYRIPLESAPKVVEVDWLAFYLPAAFGEERWSVRYLAPVLGHELALRRELLRDEPDHPRAEAPYLKIRLGPLAALERPIQAGGWKRFTFHYTTGEQLLRARSLKDLRITAPSERALLWRLLRERGG
;
A
#
# COMPACT_ATOMS: atom_id res chain seq x y z
N MET A 1 11.07 -12.05 -10.51
CA MET A 1 10.31 -11.28 -9.50
C MET A 1 10.66 -11.85 -8.15
N GLU A 2 11.00 -11.00 -7.20
CA GLU A 2 11.15 -11.43 -5.81
C GLU A 2 9.79 -11.95 -5.32
N ALA A 3 9.78 -13.08 -4.61
CA ALA A 3 8.55 -13.68 -4.12
C ALA A 3 8.23 -13.08 -2.75
N LEU A 4 6.95 -12.81 -2.51
CA LEU A 4 6.46 -12.40 -1.19
C LEU A 4 6.71 -13.53 -0.18
N ASN A 5 7.45 -13.23 0.89
CA ASN A 5 7.74 -14.20 1.95
C ASN A 5 6.76 -14.06 3.13
N PRO A 6 6.52 -15.13 3.90
CA PRO A 6 5.63 -15.09 5.06
C PRO A 6 5.97 -14.00 6.09
N GLY A 7 7.26 -13.74 6.30
CA GLY A 7 7.78 -12.77 7.27
C GLY A 7 7.81 -11.32 6.78
N ASP A 8 7.46 -11.06 5.53
CA ASP A 8 7.52 -9.71 4.97
C ASP A 8 6.47 -8.80 5.62
N LEU A 9 6.87 -7.57 5.92
CA LEU A 9 5.98 -6.51 6.37
C LEU A 9 5.27 -5.91 5.16
N VAL A 10 3.93 -6.00 5.15
CA VAL A 10 3.09 -5.51 4.06
C VAL A 10 2.22 -4.36 4.55
N LEU A 11 2.24 -3.25 3.82
CA LEU A 11 1.29 -2.16 4.02
C LEU A 11 0.22 -2.19 2.94
N VAL A 12 -1.03 -2.36 3.36
CA VAL A 12 -2.18 -2.25 2.48
C VAL A 12 -2.61 -0.79 2.41
N ALA A 13 -2.50 -0.19 1.22
CA ALA A 13 -2.82 1.19 0.94
C ALA A 13 -3.99 1.33 -0.05
N VAL A 14 -4.70 2.46 -0.01
CA VAL A 14 -5.80 2.74 -0.94
C VAL A 14 -5.27 3.34 -2.24
N MET A 15 -5.52 2.68 -3.37
CA MET A 15 -5.29 3.25 -4.69
C MET A 15 -6.49 4.09 -5.09
N LYS A 16 -6.44 5.41 -4.98
CA LYS A 16 -7.64 6.25 -5.07
C LYS A 16 -8.24 6.30 -6.48
N HIS A 17 -7.39 6.41 -7.50
CA HIS A 17 -7.82 6.60 -8.89
C HIS A 17 -7.10 5.65 -9.85
N PRO A 18 -7.72 5.23 -10.97
CA PRO A 18 -7.07 4.42 -12.00
C PRO A 18 -5.77 5.04 -12.54
N ARG A 19 -5.71 6.37 -12.67
CA ARG A 19 -4.48 7.10 -13.05
C ARG A 19 -3.33 6.84 -12.07
N ASP A 20 -3.61 6.71 -10.78
CA ASP A 20 -2.58 6.42 -9.77
C ASP A 20 -2.03 4.99 -9.94
N LEU A 21 -2.89 4.04 -10.31
CA LEU A 21 -2.48 2.67 -10.61
C LEU A 21 -1.58 2.62 -11.85
N GLU A 22 -1.91 3.40 -12.87
CA GLU A 22 -1.10 3.52 -14.07
C GLU A 22 0.28 4.16 -13.78
N ILE A 23 0.31 5.23 -12.97
CA ILE A 23 1.57 5.81 -12.48
C ILE A 23 2.40 4.74 -11.75
N ALA A 24 1.81 3.98 -10.83
CA ALA A 24 2.53 2.93 -10.12
C ALA A 24 3.07 1.85 -11.06
N ARG A 25 2.28 1.46 -12.07
CA ARG A 25 2.64 0.42 -13.05
C ARG A 25 3.71 0.87 -14.03
N VAL A 26 3.63 2.10 -14.53
CA VAL A 26 4.48 2.61 -15.63
C VAL A 26 5.69 3.38 -15.11
N LEU A 27 5.50 4.21 -14.10
CA LEU A 27 6.55 5.07 -13.54
C LEU A 27 7.21 4.48 -12.29
N GLY A 28 6.66 3.41 -11.72
CA GLY A 28 7.29 2.67 -10.62
C GLY A 28 7.27 3.43 -9.29
N TRP A 29 6.21 4.19 -9.00
CA TRP A 29 6.07 4.85 -7.70
C TRP A 29 4.62 5.05 -7.26
N TYR A 30 4.42 5.15 -5.94
CA TYR A 30 3.16 5.51 -5.29
C TYR A 30 3.39 6.68 -4.33
N ARG A 31 2.36 7.49 -4.07
CA ARG A 31 2.48 8.67 -3.19
C ARG A 31 1.61 8.58 -1.95
N ILE A 32 2.15 9.03 -0.83
CA ILE A 32 1.45 9.14 0.44
C ILE A 32 1.53 10.62 0.90
N PRO A 33 0.40 11.32 1.12
CA PRO A 33 0.44 12.66 1.70
C PRO A 33 1.12 12.61 3.07
N LEU A 34 2.14 13.44 3.30
CA LEU A 34 2.94 13.40 4.53
C LEU A 34 2.07 13.61 5.78
N GLU A 35 1.06 14.50 5.69
CA GLU A 35 0.10 14.78 6.77
C GLU A 35 -0.66 13.55 7.27
N SER A 36 -0.77 12.52 6.44
CA SER A 36 -1.53 11.30 6.73
C SER A 36 -0.67 10.04 6.66
N ALA A 37 0.65 10.20 6.55
CA ALA A 37 1.55 9.07 6.40
C ALA A 37 1.46 8.13 7.60
N PRO A 38 1.55 6.80 7.37
CA PRO A 38 1.59 5.86 8.47
C PRO A 38 2.94 5.98 9.19
N LYS A 39 2.99 5.57 10.47
CA LYS A 39 4.19 5.72 11.30
C LYS A 39 5.44 5.03 10.74
N VAL A 40 5.26 3.93 10.01
CA VAL A 40 6.33 3.13 9.39
C VAL A 40 6.02 3.03 7.91
N VAL A 41 6.86 3.64 7.08
CA VAL A 41 6.76 3.58 5.61
C VAL A 41 7.80 2.66 5.00
N GLU A 42 8.83 2.31 5.75
CA GLU A 42 9.80 1.27 5.43
C GLU A 42 9.14 -0.10 5.59
N VAL A 43 8.38 -0.51 4.58
CA VAL A 43 7.78 -1.84 4.49
C VAL A 43 8.41 -2.58 3.34
N ASP A 44 8.29 -3.92 3.29
CA ASP A 44 8.86 -4.69 2.19
C ASP A 44 7.98 -4.58 0.94
N TRP A 45 6.65 -4.46 1.16
CA TRP A 45 5.67 -4.45 0.08
C TRP A 45 4.53 -3.48 0.33
N LEU A 46 4.03 -2.88 -0.77
CA LEU A 46 2.72 -2.26 -0.82
C LEU A 46 1.72 -3.18 -1.51
N ALA A 47 0.57 -3.38 -0.87
CA ALA A 47 -0.60 -3.99 -1.49
C ALA A 47 -1.72 -2.95 -1.66
N PHE A 48 -2.46 -3.01 -2.76
CA PHE A 48 -3.37 -1.94 -3.16
C PHE A 48 -4.83 -2.35 -3.11
N TYR A 49 -5.57 -1.72 -2.21
CA TYR A 49 -7.03 -1.74 -2.17
C TYR A 49 -7.62 -0.79 -3.21
N LEU A 50 -8.50 -1.31 -4.06
CA LEU A 50 -9.17 -0.59 -5.13
C LEU A 50 -10.58 -0.16 -4.70
N PRO A 51 -10.90 1.13 -4.61
CA PRO A 51 -12.23 1.62 -4.27
C PRO A 51 -13.20 1.54 -5.46
N ALA A 52 -14.40 2.10 -5.30
CA ALA A 52 -15.48 2.08 -6.29
C ALA A 52 -15.09 2.58 -7.69
N ALA A 53 -14.07 3.45 -7.79
CA ALA A 53 -13.57 3.99 -9.05
C ALA A 53 -12.99 2.93 -10.02
N PHE A 54 -12.77 1.69 -9.57
CA PHE A 54 -12.13 0.62 -10.34
C PHE A 54 -13.10 -0.36 -11.01
N GLY A 55 -14.39 -0.02 -11.13
CA GLY A 55 -15.35 -0.83 -11.88
C GLY A 55 -15.40 -2.28 -11.38
N GLU A 56 -15.21 -3.27 -12.24
CA GLU A 56 -15.24 -4.69 -11.88
C GLU A 56 -14.12 -5.11 -10.90
N GLU A 57 -13.05 -4.32 -10.82
CA GLU A 57 -11.95 -4.58 -9.90
C GLU A 57 -12.17 -3.99 -8.50
N ARG A 58 -13.22 -3.18 -8.32
CA ARG A 58 -13.51 -2.45 -7.08
C ARG A 58 -13.63 -3.35 -5.86
N TRP A 59 -13.48 -2.71 -4.71
CA TRP A 59 -13.66 -3.26 -3.37
C TRP A 59 -12.82 -4.51 -3.11
N SER A 60 -11.57 -4.48 -3.55
CA SER A 60 -10.64 -5.59 -3.32
C SER A 60 -9.20 -5.13 -3.29
N VAL A 61 -8.34 -5.90 -2.61
CA VAL A 61 -6.88 -5.81 -2.77
C VAL A 61 -6.50 -6.69 -3.95
N ARG A 62 -5.82 -6.12 -4.94
CA ARG A 62 -5.52 -6.82 -6.20
C ARG A 62 -4.06 -6.79 -6.61
N TYR A 63 -3.39 -5.70 -6.32
CA TYR A 63 -2.04 -5.49 -6.80
C TYR A 63 -1.07 -5.37 -5.64
N LEU A 64 0.16 -5.81 -5.88
CA LEU A 64 1.26 -5.86 -4.93
C LEU A 64 2.53 -5.38 -5.64
N ALA A 65 3.37 -4.60 -4.96
CA ALA A 65 4.68 -4.21 -5.48
C ALA A 65 5.72 -4.14 -4.35
N PRO A 66 6.97 -4.57 -4.60
CA PRO A 66 8.03 -4.46 -3.60
C PRO A 66 8.43 -3.00 -3.45
N VAL A 67 8.71 -2.57 -2.22
CA VAL A 67 9.14 -1.21 -1.94
C VAL A 67 10.66 -1.12 -2.06
N LEU A 68 11.12 -0.18 -2.89
CA LEU A 68 12.55 0.04 -3.17
C LEU A 68 13.12 1.24 -2.38
N GLY A 69 12.33 1.81 -1.49
CA GLY A 69 12.65 3.00 -0.68
C GLY A 69 11.68 4.15 -0.91
N HIS A 70 11.93 5.27 -0.25
CA HIS A 70 11.07 6.45 -0.33
C HIS A 70 11.88 7.76 -0.28
N GLU A 71 11.32 8.81 -0.85
CA GLU A 71 11.86 10.17 -0.80
C GLU A 71 10.76 11.19 -0.53
N LEU A 72 11.13 12.34 0.05
CA LEU A 72 10.21 13.46 0.21
C LEU A 72 10.12 14.22 -1.11
N ALA A 73 8.90 14.57 -1.52
CA ALA A 73 8.64 15.36 -2.71
C ALA A 73 7.41 16.26 -2.52
N LEU A 74 7.29 17.29 -3.33
CA LEU A 74 6.11 18.15 -3.38
C LEU A 74 5.08 17.59 -4.37
N ARG A 75 3.80 17.89 -4.16
CA ARG A 75 2.74 17.46 -5.07
C ARG A 75 3.01 17.88 -6.52
N ARG A 76 3.44 19.13 -6.75
CA ARG A 76 3.73 19.67 -8.08
C ARG A 76 4.87 18.94 -8.81
N GLU A 77 5.81 18.36 -8.06
CA GLU A 77 6.92 17.57 -8.62
C GLU A 77 6.44 16.18 -9.04
N LEU A 78 5.48 15.61 -8.30
CA LEU A 78 4.88 14.29 -8.57
C LEU A 78 3.83 14.33 -9.67
N LEU A 79 3.02 15.40 -9.71
CA LEU A 79 1.87 15.55 -10.59
C LEU A 79 2.05 16.83 -11.43
N ARG A 80 2.99 16.77 -12.38
CA ARG A 80 3.42 17.92 -13.19
C ARG A 80 2.32 18.55 -14.03
N ASP A 81 1.26 17.80 -14.36
CA ASP A 81 0.11 18.29 -15.13
C ASP A 81 -0.90 19.08 -14.27
N GLU A 82 -0.68 19.20 -12.95
CA GLU A 82 -1.55 19.91 -12.00
C GLU A 82 -0.81 21.00 -11.22
N PRO A 83 -0.10 21.94 -11.90
CA PRO A 83 0.76 22.92 -11.22
C PRO A 83 -0.02 23.90 -10.33
N ASP A 84 -1.24 24.28 -10.72
CA ASP A 84 -2.08 25.26 -10.00
C ASP A 84 -2.98 24.61 -8.93
N HIS A 85 -2.74 23.35 -8.57
CA HIS A 85 -3.53 22.69 -7.55
C HIS A 85 -3.39 23.43 -6.20
N PRO A 86 -4.46 23.64 -5.40
CA PRO A 86 -4.38 24.33 -4.09
C PRO A 86 -3.43 23.70 -3.05
N ARG A 87 -2.88 22.53 -3.38
CA ARG A 87 -1.95 21.74 -2.56
C ARG A 87 -0.66 21.43 -3.32
N ALA A 88 -0.30 22.23 -4.32
CA ALA A 88 0.89 22.05 -5.14
C ALA A 88 2.18 21.94 -4.29
N GLU A 89 2.27 22.74 -3.23
CA GLU A 89 3.39 22.75 -2.27
C GLU A 89 3.20 21.79 -1.09
N ALA A 90 2.13 20.99 -1.07
CA ALA A 90 1.95 20.04 0.03
C ALA A 90 3.01 18.91 -0.08
N PRO A 91 3.64 18.52 1.05
CA PRO A 91 4.65 17.46 1.06
C PRO A 91 4.02 16.06 0.96
N TYR A 92 4.66 15.19 0.20
CA TYR A 92 4.32 13.79 -0.01
C TYR A 92 5.56 12.93 0.14
N LEU A 93 5.36 11.70 0.60
CA LEU A 93 6.33 10.63 0.44
C LEU A 93 6.09 9.97 -0.92
N LYS A 94 7.12 9.97 -1.77
CA LYS A 94 7.18 9.19 -3.00
C LYS A 94 7.83 7.86 -2.69
N ILE A 95 7.02 6.81 -2.67
CA ILE A 95 7.45 5.43 -2.46
C ILE A 95 7.86 4.87 -3.82
N ARG A 96 9.14 4.49 -3.97
CA ARG A 96 9.63 3.80 -5.16
C ARG A 96 9.19 2.35 -5.11
N LEU A 97 8.67 1.84 -6.21
CA LEU A 97 8.13 0.50 -6.34
C LEU A 97 8.89 -0.29 -7.39
N GLY A 98 9.05 -1.58 -7.15
CA GLY A 98 9.36 -2.52 -8.21
C GLY A 98 8.12 -2.80 -9.07
N PRO A 99 8.21 -3.80 -9.97
CA PRO A 99 7.11 -4.17 -10.85
C PRO A 99 5.84 -4.51 -10.09
N LEU A 100 4.72 -3.97 -10.55
CA LEU A 100 3.40 -4.28 -10.01
C LEU A 100 2.96 -5.67 -10.46
N ALA A 101 2.61 -6.53 -9.51
CA ALA A 101 2.08 -7.86 -9.75
C ALA A 101 0.62 -7.96 -9.28
N ALA A 102 -0.20 -8.68 -10.04
CA ALA A 102 -1.53 -9.05 -9.58
C ALA A 102 -1.42 -10.21 -8.58
N LEU A 103 -2.22 -10.16 -7.51
CA LEU A 103 -2.41 -11.29 -6.63
C LEU A 103 -3.11 -12.42 -7.39
N GLU A 104 -2.70 -13.66 -7.16
CA GLU A 104 -3.36 -14.84 -7.75
C GLU A 104 -4.87 -14.86 -7.45
N ARG A 105 -5.25 -14.35 -6.28
CA ARG A 105 -6.64 -14.22 -5.85
C ARG A 105 -6.87 -12.83 -5.24
N PRO A 106 -7.86 -12.07 -5.72
CA PRO A 106 -8.18 -10.76 -5.16
C PRO A 106 -8.85 -10.91 -3.79
N ILE A 107 -8.41 -10.11 -2.82
CA ILE A 107 -8.92 -10.13 -1.44
C ILE A 107 -10.10 -9.17 -1.34
N GLN A 108 -11.31 -9.70 -1.11
CA GLN A 108 -12.55 -8.91 -1.20
C GLN A 108 -12.81 -8.05 0.05
N ALA A 109 -13.41 -6.88 -0.12
CA ALA A 109 -13.75 -6.00 1.01
C ALA A 109 -14.76 -6.63 1.97
N GLY A 110 -15.78 -7.31 1.43
CA GLY A 110 -16.93 -7.75 2.21
C GLY A 110 -17.52 -6.62 3.04
N GLY A 111 -17.82 -6.88 4.31
CA GLY A 111 -18.37 -5.88 5.25
C GLY A 111 -17.33 -5.03 6.00
N TRP A 112 -16.16 -4.78 5.42
CA TRP A 112 -15.07 -4.04 6.07
C TRP A 112 -15.34 -2.54 6.15
N LYS A 113 -14.87 -1.89 7.23
CA LYS A 113 -15.01 -0.43 7.43
C LYS A 113 -13.91 0.34 6.68
N ARG A 114 -14.15 1.61 6.35
CA ARG A 114 -13.17 2.46 5.65
C ARG A 114 -11.84 2.54 6.42
N PHE A 115 -10.73 2.47 5.70
CA PHE A 115 -9.37 2.63 6.23
C PHE A 115 -8.51 3.40 5.22
N THR A 116 -7.39 3.97 5.68
CA THR A 116 -6.39 4.61 4.82
C THR A 116 -5.19 3.69 4.60
N PHE A 117 -4.73 3.07 5.69
CA PHE A 117 -3.59 2.14 5.74
C PHE A 117 -3.90 0.98 6.68
N HIS A 118 -3.41 -0.22 6.35
CA HIS A 118 -3.52 -1.40 7.21
C HIS A 118 -2.24 -2.24 7.11
N TYR A 119 -1.54 -2.44 8.24
CA TYR A 119 -0.38 -3.32 8.28
C TYR A 119 -0.79 -4.77 8.40
N THR A 120 -0.05 -5.63 7.72
CA THR A 120 -0.20 -7.08 7.79
C THR A 120 1.15 -7.76 7.48
N THR A 121 1.18 -9.08 7.43
CA THR A 121 2.36 -9.85 7.01
C THR A 121 2.13 -10.52 5.66
N GLY A 122 3.20 -10.96 4.99
CA GLY A 122 3.10 -11.75 3.77
C GLY A 122 2.30 -13.05 3.99
N GLU A 123 2.46 -13.70 5.14
CA GLU A 123 1.68 -14.90 5.50
C GLU A 123 0.18 -14.62 5.48
N GLN A 124 -0.24 -13.51 6.09
CA GLN A 124 -1.66 -13.15 6.15
C GLN A 124 -2.20 -12.65 4.83
N LEU A 125 -1.40 -11.91 4.05
CA LEU A 125 -1.79 -11.48 2.71
C LEU A 125 -2.07 -12.69 1.80
N LEU A 126 -1.22 -13.72 1.83
CA LEU A 126 -1.34 -14.90 0.97
C LEU A 126 -2.53 -15.80 1.35
N ARG A 127 -2.93 -15.81 2.63
CA ARG A 127 -4.06 -16.63 3.13
C ARG A 127 -5.41 -15.92 3.07
N ALA A 128 -5.42 -14.58 3.08
CA ALA A 128 -6.63 -13.80 3.19
C ALA A 128 -7.58 -14.01 2.00
N ARG A 129 -8.87 -14.17 2.30
CA ARG A 129 -9.94 -14.21 1.29
C ARG A 129 -10.75 -12.92 1.31
N SER A 130 -10.77 -12.26 2.46
CA SER A 130 -11.42 -10.98 2.69
C SER A 130 -10.52 -10.03 3.48
N LEU A 131 -10.82 -8.73 3.44
CA LEU A 131 -10.10 -7.73 4.25
C LEU A 131 -10.13 -8.04 5.76
N LYS A 132 -11.14 -8.78 6.24
CA LYS A 132 -11.20 -9.21 7.65
C LYS A 132 -10.06 -10.14 8.04
N ASP A 133 -9.58 -10.93 7.08
CA ASP A 133 -8.52 -11.92 7.29
C ASP A 133 -7.14 -11.27 7.30
N LEU A 134 -7.01 -10.03 6.83
CA LEU A 134 -5.77 -9.25 6.94
C LEU A 134 -5.49 -8.81 8.37
N ARG A 135 -6.46 -8.93 9.28
CA ARG A 135 -6.26 -8.66 10.70
C ARG A 135 -5.43 -9.76 11.31
N ILE A 136 -4.35 -9.34 11.93
CA ILE A 136 -3.57 -10.22 12.78
C ILE A 136 -4.28 -10.38 14.12
N THR A 137 -4.79 -11.58 14.36
CA THR A 137 -5.55 -11.92 15.57
C THR A 137 -4.77 -12.86 16.50
N ALA A 138 -3.90 -13.72 15.96
CA ALA A 138 -3.10 -14.64 16.76
C ALA A 138 -2.01 -13.89 17.55
N PRO A 139 -1.78 -14.22 18.84
CA PRO A 139 -0.76 -13.56 19.65
C PRO A 139 0.66 -13.64 19.07
N SER A 140 1.03 -14.76 18.45
CA SER A 140 2.35 -14.98 17.83
C SER A 140 2.57 -14.08 16.61
N GLU A 141 1.62 -14.04 15.69
CA GLU A 141 1.64 -13.16 14.52
C GLU A 141 1.64 -11.69 14.93
N ARG A 142 0.89 -11.35 16.00
CA ARG A 142 0.88 -10.01 16.56
C ARG A 142 2.28 -9.66 17.05
N ALA A 143 2.93 -10.53 17.82
CA ALA A 143 4.29 -10.32 18.29
C ALA A 143 5.28 -10.13 17.12
N LEU A 144 5.13 -10.91 16.04
CA LEU A 144 5.92 -10.74 14.82
C LEU A 144 5.71 -9.36 14.19
N LEU A 145 4.47 -8.94 13.93
CA LEU A 145 4.19 -7.61 13.37
C LEU A 145 4.75 -6.49 14.25
N TRP A 146 4.56 -6.57 15.57
CA TRP A 146 5.11 -5.57 16.49
C TRP A 146 6.64 -5.55 16.47
N ARG A 147 7.29 -6.70 16.32
CA ARG A 147 8.75 -6.78 16.17
C ARG A 147 9.20 -6.08 14.89
N LEU A 148 8.60 -6.43 13.74
CA LEU A 148 8.91 -5.84 12.43
C LEU A 148 8.70 -4.31 12.43
N LEU A 149 7.60 -3.83 13.03
CA LEU A 149 7.33 -2.40 13.14
C LEU A 149 8.33 -1.67 14.04
N ARG A 150 8.81 -2.31 15.12
CA ARG A 150 9.82 -1.70 16.00
C ARG A 150 11.20 -1.66 15.34
N GLU A 151 11.58 -2.70 14.61
CA GLU A 151 12.87 -2.77 13.91
C GLU A 151 12.99 -1.69 12.82
N ARG A 152 11.88 -1.16 12.31
CA ARG A 152 11.83 -0.19 11.21
C ARG A 152 11.32 1.20 11.58
N GLY A 153 10.88 1.38 12.83
CA GLY A 153 10.33 2.64 13.33
C GLY A 153 11.20 3.30 14.41
N GLY A 154 12.39 2.75 14.65
CA GLY A 154 13.37 3.21 15.64
C GLY A 154 14.52 3.97 15.01
#